data_AF-A0A9E6JV76-F1
#
_entry.id   AF-A0A9E6JV76-F1
#
_cell.length_a   1.000
_cell.length_b   1.000
_cell.length_c   1.000
_cell.angle_alpha   90.00
_cell.angle_beta   90.00
_cell.angle_gamma   90.00
#
_symmetry.space_group_name_H-M   'P 1'
#
loop_
_entity.id
_entity.type
_entity.pdbx_description
1 polymer ?
#
loop_
_entity_poly.entity_id
_entity_poly.type
_entity_poly.pdbx_seq_one_letter_code
_entity_poly.pdbx_strand_id
1 'polypeptide(L)'
;ARMNGFGDFSIVAADAFETLGRLRQENRSFDLVILDPPSFTKSRKTVPTALKAYTKLNRLGAHLVRNEGFLATASCSHHVSEEDFLAAVQLGAAQAGKHLRLISRAAQPPDHPVLLSMPETSYLKFACFYVTSL
;
A
#
# COMPACT_ATOMS: atom_id res chain seq x y z
N ALA A 1 -8.73 16.90 -11.60
CA ALA A 1 -9.91 17.43 -10.90
C ALA A 1 -10.76 18.33 -11.79
N ARG A 2 -10.25 19.46 -12.29
CA ARG A 2 -11.01 20.42 -13.14
C ARG A 2 -11.71 19.79 -14.35
N MET A 3 -11.02 18.94 -15.12
CA MET A 3 -11.61 18.26 -16.29
C MET A 3 -12.81 17.35 -15.96
N ASN A 4 -12.90 16.86 -14.71
CA ASN A 4 -13.98 15.98 -14.25
C ASN A 4 -14.98 16.70 -13.31
N GLY A 5 -14.87 18.04 -13.16
CA GLY A 5 -15.79 18.82 -12.31
C GLY A 5 -15.62 18.64 -10.80
N PHE A 6 -14.55 17.99 -10.32
CA PHE A 6 -14.29 17.83 -8.88
C PHE A 6 -13.65 19.09 -8.27
N GLY A 7 -14.18 19.54 -7.13
CA GLY A 7 -13.73 20.74 -6.43
C GLY A 7 -13.26 20.55 -4.98
N ASP A 8 -13.67 19.46 -4.31
CA ASP A 8 -13.31 19.18 -2.92
C ASP A 8 -12.11 18.24 -2.85
N PHE A 9 -10.90 18.79 -2.97
CA PHE A 9 -9.66 18.03 -2.82
C PHE A 9 -8.53 18.94 -2.34
N SER A 10 -7.57 18.35 -1.63
CA SER A 10 -6.31 19.01 -1.29
C SER A 10 -5.16 18.28 -1.99
N ILE A 11 -4.19 19.03 -2.48
CA ILE A 11 -2.96 18.51 -3.07
C ILE A 11 -1.81 18.93 -2.18
N VAL A 12 -0.97 17.97 -1.82
CA VAL A 12 0.23 18.19 -1.02
C VAL A 12 1.44 17.69 -1.80
N ALA A 13 2.37 18.60 -2.09
CA ALA A 13 3.67 18.25 -2.67
C ALA A 13 4.68 18.12 -1.54
N ALA A 14 4.95 16.88 -1.10
CA ALA A 14 5.85 16.58 0.02
C ALA A 14 6.36 15.14 -0.07
N ASP A 15 7.36 14.80 0.75
CA ASP A 15 7.75 13.41 0.94
C ASP A 15 6.61 12.62 1.62
N ALA A 16 6.30 11.44 1.08
CA ALA A 16 5.18 10.64 1.55
C ALA A 16 5.42 10.08 2.96
N PHE A 17 6.64 9.63 3.29
CA PHE A 17 6.93 9.07 4.61
C PHE A 17 6.88 10.14 5.69
N GLU A 18 7.42 11.32 5.40
CA GLU A 18 7.34 12.49 6.29
C GLU A 18 5.88 12.92 6.48
N THR A 19 5.13 13.06 5.39
CA THR A 19 3.72 13.49 5.44
C THR A 19 2.86 12.54 6.25
N LEU A 20 2.98 11.23 6.01
CA LEU A 20 2.24 10.22 6.80
C LEU A 20 2.66 10.25 8.28
N GLY A 21 3.94 10.48 8.57
CA GLY A 21 4.45 10.65 9.93
C GLY A 21 3.87 11.87 10.64
N ARG A 22 3.83 13.02 9.95
CA ARG A 22 3.23 14.26 10.46
C ARG A 22 1.73 14.13 10.70
N LEU A 23 0.98 13.59 9.73
CA LEU A 23 -0.46 13.36 9.88
C LEU A 23 -0.78 12.46 11.07
N ARG A 24 0.08 11.48 11.34
CA ARG A 24 -0.01 10.62 12.52
C ARG A 24 0.20 11.42 13.81
N GLN A 25 1.21 12.29 13.87
CA GLN A 25 1.46 13.15 15.03
C GLN A 25 0.31 14.13 15.29
N GLU A 26 -0.38 14.55 14.23
CA GLU A 26 -1.59 15.38 14.27
C GLU A 26 -2.86 14.60 14.63
N ASN A 27 -2.76 13.30 14.97
CA ASN A 27 -3.90 12.41 15.26
C ASN A 27 -4.96 12.39 14.14
N ARG A 28 -4.54 12.57 12.90
CA ARG A 28 -5.45 12.51 11.74
C ARG A 28 -5.83 11.06 11.45
N SER A 29 -7.08 10.87 11.05
CA SER A 29 -7.57 9.59 10.55
C SER A 29 -8.47 9.79 9.34
N PHE A 30 -8.59 8.74 8.52
CA PHE A 30 -9.34 8.72 7.27
C PHE A 30 -10.15 7.42 7.15
N ASP A 31 -11.29 7.49 6.47
CA ASP A 31 -12.13 6.34 6.15
C ASP A 31 -11.44 5.35 5.20
N LEU A 32 -10.63 5.88 4.28
CA LEU A 32 -9.86 5.13 3.29
C LEU A 32 -8.46 5.72 3.16
N VAL A 33 -7.44 4.85 3.21
CA VAL A 33 -6.06 5.20 2.85
C VAL A 33 -5.63 4.33 1.68
N ILE A 34 -5.12 4.97 0.62
CA ILE A 34 -4.60 4.30 -0.58
C ILE A 34 -3.09 4.49 -0.63
N LEU A 35 -2.34 3.40 -0.73
CA LEU A 35 -0.89 3.37 -0.84
C LEU A 35 -0.48 2.78 -2.18
N ASP A 36 -0.11 3.63 -3.13
CA ASP A 36 0.40 3.23 -4.45
C ASP A 36 1.82 3.78 -4.66
N PRO A 37 2.84 3.17 -4.01
CA PRO A 37 4.20 3.64 -4.10
C PRO A 37 4.85 3.27 -5.45
N PRO A 38 5.91 4.00 -5.85
CA PRO A 38 6.79 3.50 -6.90
C PRO A 38 7.45 2.18 -6.50
N SER A 39 8.08 1.51 -7.46
CA SER A 39 8.86 0.30 -7.15
C SER A 39 10.03 0.62 -6.22
N PHE A 40 10.07 -0.01 -5.04
CA PHE A 40 11.16 0.14 -4.08
C PHE A 40 12.38 -0.75 -4.35
N THR A 41 12.31 -1.65 -5.33
CA THR A 41 13.44 -2.51 -5.68
C THR A 41 13.56 -2.73 -7.18
N LYS A 42 14.80 -2.61 -7.68
CA LYS A 42 15.15 -2.90 -9.09
C LYS A 42 15.93 -4.21 -9.25
N SER A 43 16.20 -4.93 -8.17
CA SER A 43 16.99 -6.17 -8.19
C SER A 43 16.59 -7.13 -7.06
N ARG A 44 16.82 -8.44 -7.23
CA ARG A 44 16.63 -9.42 -6.14
C ARG A 44 17.48 -9.10 -4.90
N LYS A 45 18.68 -8.54 -5.07
CA LYS A 45 19.60 -8.18 -3.98
C LYS A 45 19.03 -7.12 -3.05
N THR A 46 18.17 -6.25 -3.57
CA THR A 46 17.58 -5.12 -2.83
C THR A 46 16.19 -5.41 -2.25
N VAL A 47 15.67 -6.62 -2.43
CA VAL A 47 14.35 -7.03 -1.90
C VAL A 47 14.25 -6.86 -0.37
N PRO A 48 15.23 -7.27 0.46
CA PRO A 48 15.11 -7.11 1.91
C PRO A 48 14.93 -5.65 2.35
N THR A 49 15.62 -4.72 1.69
CA THR A 49 15.48 -3.28 1.94
C THR A 49 14.11 -2.77 1.50
N ALA A 50 13.62 -3.21 0.34
CA ALA A 50 12.29 -2.85 -0.14
C ALA A 50 11.17 -3.36 0.76
N LEU A 51 11.27 -4.59 1.29
CA LEU A 51 10.29 -5.13 2.23
C LEU A 51 10.22 -4.28 3.51
N LYS A 52 11.37 -3.83 4.05
CA LYS A 52 11.38 -2.88 5.17
C LYS A 52 10.67 -1.57 4.83
N ALA A 53 10.84 -1.05 3.61
CA ALA A 53 10.15 0.15 3.14
C ALA A 53 8.63 -0.08 3.01
N TYR A 54 8.19 -1.21 2.44
CA TYR A 54 6.77 -1.58 2.38
C TYR A 54 6.16 -1.77 3.77
N THR A 55 6.84 -2.43 4.70
CA THR A 55 6.38 -2.56 6.10
C THR A 55 6.22 -1.18 6.73
N LYS A 56 7.22 -0.29 6.59
CA LYS A 56 7.17 1.07 7.13
C LYS A 56 6.01 1.87 6.55
N LEU A 57 5.81 1.80 5.23
CA LEU A 57 4.74 2.51 4.53
C LEU A 57 3.37 2.03 5.00
N ASN A 58 3.14 0.72 5.03
CA ASN A 58 1.87 0.14 5.47
C ASN A 58 1.60 0.38 6.95
N ARG A 59 2.63 0.41 7.81
CA ARG A 59 2.48 0.81 9.21
C ARG A 59 1.98 2.25 9.35
N LEU A 60 2.59 3.18 8.62
CA LEU A 60 2.19 4.58 8.65
C LEU A 60 0.78 4.77 8.08
N GLY A 61 0.48 4.14 6.94
CA GLY A 61 -0.85 4.20 6.33
C GLY A 61 -1.94 3.59 7.22
N ALA A 62 -1.73 2.37 7.74
CA ALA A 62 -2.70 1.69 8.60
C ALA A 62 -3.02 2.47 9.89
N HIS A 63 -2.05 3.21 10.44
CA HIS A 63 -2.27 4.06 11.60
C HIS A 63 -3.24 5.22 11.31
N LEU A 64 -3.23 5.73 10.07
CA LEU A 64 -4.14 6.79 9.63
C LEU A 64 -5.52 6.26 9.24
N VAL A 65 -5.74 4.95 9.20
CA VAL A 65 -7.08 4.39 8.95
C VAL A 65 -7.88 4.42 10.24
N ARG A 66 -9.07 5.04 10.19
CA ARG A 66 -10.03 5.00 11.31
C ARG A 66 -10.40 3.57 11.66
N ASN A 67 -10.91 3.33 12.87
CA ASN A 67 -11.54 2.05 13.15
C ASN A 67 -12.72 1.86 12.18
N GLU A 68 -12.84 0.65 11.62
CA GLU A 68 -13.87 0.30 10.62
C GLU A 68 -13.68 0.98 9.24
N GLY A 69 -12.47 1.48 8.96
CA GLY A 69 -12.08 2.00 7.66
C GLY A 69 -11.42 0.95 6.75
N PHE A 70 -10.85 1.43 5.65
CA PHE A 70 -10.20 0.59 4.63
C PHE A 70 -8.75 1.01 4.35
N LEU A 71 -7.91 0.01 4.11
CA LEU A 71 -6.56 0.17 3.58
C LEU A 71 -6.47 -0.49 2.21
N ALA A 72 -6.21 0.29 1.18
CA ALA A 72 -5.86 -0.23 -0.14
C ALA A 72 -4.36 0.00 -0.39
N THR A 73 -3.61 -1.03 -0.77
CA THR A 73 -2.16 -0.95 -0.88
C THR A 73 -1.65 -1.79 -2.05
N ALA A 74 -0.64 -1.28 -2.73
CA ALA A 74 -0.11 -1.88 -3.94
C ALA A 74 1.43 -2.01 -3.93
N SER A 75 1.92 -2.89 -4.80
CA SER A 75 3.33 -3.03 -5.14
C SER A 75 3.47 -3.44 -6.60
N CYS A 76 4.18 -2.64 -7.40
CA CYS A 76 4.55 -2.94 -8.78
C CYS A 76 5.96 -3.56 -8.91
N SER A 77 6.61 -3.90 -7.80
CA SER A 77 7.97 -4.45 -7.81
C SER A 77 7.95 -5.93 -8.18
N HIS A 78 8.32 -6.31 -9.41
CA HIS A 78 8.30 -7.72 -9.86
C HIS A 78 9.17 -8.67 -9.03
N HIS A 79 10.25 -8.18 -8.42
CA HIS A 79 11.10 -8.99 -7.53
C HIS A 79 10.49 -9.26 -6.15
N VAL A 80 9.41 -8.58 -5.79
CA VAL A 80 8.69 -8.81 -4.54
C VAL A 80 7.53 -9.75 -4.84
N SER A 81 7.54 -10.93 -4.23
CA SER A 81 6.44 -11.87 -4.35
C SER A 81 5.17 -11.30 -3.71
N GLU A 82 4.01 -11.81 -4.09
CA GLU A 82 2.76 -11.42 -3.45
C GLU A 82 2.72 -11.84 -1.97
N GLU A 83 3.29 -12.99 -1.64
CA GLU A 83 3.41 -13.48 -0.27
C GLU A 83 4.26 -12.52 0.59
N ASP A 84 5.46 -12.15 0.12
CA ASP A 84 6.33 -11.22 0.85
C ASP A 84 5.67 -9.84 1.01
N PHE A 85 4.95 -9.38 -0.01
CA PHE A 85 4.20 -8.14 0.04
C PHE A 85 3.11 -8.20 1.11
N LEU A 86 2.25 -9.23 1.10
CA LEU A 86 1.18 -9.39 2.08
C LEU A 86 1.74 -9.56 3.50
N ALA A 87 2.85 -10.28 3.67
CA ALA A 87 3.55 -10.39 4.95
C ALA A 87 4.07 -9.03 5.44
N ALA A 88 4.64 -8.22 4.55
CA ALA A 88 5.09 -6.88 4.89
C ALA A 88 3.93 -5.95 5.28
N VAL A 89 2.78 -6.05 4.59
CA VAL A 89 1.55 -5.32 4.91
C VAL A 89 1.00 -5.73 6.28
N GLN A 90 0.87 -7.04 6.53
CA GLN A 90 0.40 -7.59 7.80
C GLN A 90 1.29 -7.15 8.97
N LEU A 91 2.60 -7.26 8.82
CA LEU A 91 3.56 -6.83 9.83
C LEU A 91 3.43 -5.32 10.10
N GLY A 92 3.28 -4.51 9.06
CA GLY A 92 3.09 -3.07 9.19
C GLY A 92 1.82 -2.71 9.96
N ALA A 93 0.69 -3.34 9.62
CA ALA A 93 -0.57 -3.12 10.30
C ALA A 93 -0.55 -3.58 11.77
N ALA A 94 0.06 -4.74 12.07
CA ALA A 94 0.24 -5.21 13.44
C ALA A 94 1.06 -4.21 14.28
N GLN A 95 2.15 -3.66 13.72
CA GLN A 95 2.94 -2.60 14.38
C GLN A 95 2.17 -1.28 14.54
N ALA A 96 1.09 -1.08 13.79
CA ALA A 96 0.19 0.08 13.94
C ALA A 96 -0.95 -0.18 14.93
N GLY A 97 -1.03 -1.37 15.53
CA GLY A 97 -2.09 -1.76 16.45
C GLY A 97 -3.41 -2.11 15.73
N LYS A 98 -3.34 -2.59 14.49
CA LYS A 98 -4.50 -2.83 13.62
C LYS A 98 -4.59 -4.30 13.18
N HIS A 99 -5.81 -4.80 13.13
CA HIS A 99 -6.18 -6.03 12.46
C HIS A 99 -6.65 -5.74 11.04
N LEU A 100 -6.24 -6.60 10.10
CA LEU A 100 -6.68 -6.55 8.71
C LEU A 100 -7.56 -7.74 8.40
N ARG A 101 -8.69 -7.47 7.74
CA ARG A 101 -9.51 -8.50 7.08
C ARG A 101 -9.38 -8.28 5.58
N LEU A 102 -8.90 -9.28 4.86
CA LEU A 102 -8.73 -9.18 3.41
C LEU A 102 -10.11 -9.11 2.73
N ILE A 103 -10.34 -8.06 1.95
CA ILE A 103 -11.59 -7.84 1.21
C ILE A 103 -11.42 -8.23 -0.26
N SER A 104 -10.30 -7.82 -0.87
CA SER A 104 -10.02 -8.18 -2.26
C SER A 104 -8.52 -8.22 -2.53
N ARG A 105 -8.15 -9.08 -3.49
CA ARG A 105 -6.85 -9.11 -4.13
C ARG A 105 -7.05 -8.89 -5.62
N ALA A 106 -6.19 -8.10 -6.21
CA ALA A 106 -6.17 -7.89 -7.65
C ALA A 106 -4.74 -7.85 -8.16
N ALA A 107 -4.60 -8.12 -9.44
CA ALA A 107 -3.37 -7.97 -10.19
C ALA A 107 -3.60 -6.95 -11.31
N GLN A 108 -2.60 -6.84 -12.17
CA GLN A 108 -2.72 -6.15 -13.45
C GLN A 108 -3.96 -6.53 -14.28
N PRO A 109 -4.56 -5.56 -14.99
CA PRO A 109 -5.75 -5.77 -15.80
C PRO A 109 -5.51 -6.65 -17.04
N PRO A 110 -6.58 -7.13 -17.71
CA PRO A 110 -6.48 -8.05 -18.84
C PRO A 110 -5.71 -7.53 -20.07
N ASP A 111 -5.58 -6.21 -20.22
CA ASP A 111 -4.75 -5.55 -21.24
C ASP A 111 -3.23 -5.63 -20.92
N HIS A 112 -2.87 -6.15 -19.75
CA HIS A 112 -1.49 -6.42 -19.29
C HIS A 112 -1.33 -7.90 -18.90
N PRO A 113 -1.46 -8.83 -19.85
CA PRO A 113 -1.54 -10.26 -19.54
C PRO A 113 -0.27 -10.79 -18.85
N VAL A 114 -0.46 -11.68 -17.88
CA VAL A 114 0.63 -12.46 -17.27
C VAL A 114 0.90 -13.69 -18.13
N LEU A 115 2.14 -13.85 -18.55
CA LEU A 115 2.61 -15.04 -19.24
C LEU A 115 3.08 -16.08 -18.22
N LEU A 116 2.43 -17.24 -18.16
CA LEU A 116 2.84 -18.32 -17.24
C LEU A 116 4.26 -18.83 -17.52
N SER A 117 4.73 -18.73 -18.76
CA SER A 117 6.09 -19.07 -19.16
C SER A 117 7.13 -18.00 -18.80
N MET A 118 6.71 -16.82 -18.35
CA MET A 118 7.58 -15.69 -18.01
C MET A 118 7.05 -14.99 -16.74
N PRO A 119 7.37 -15.52 -15.54
CA PRO A 119 6.87 -15.02 -14.26
C PRO A 119 7.14 -13.53 -14.00
N GLU A 120 8.19 -12.96 -14.63
CA GLU A 120 8.54 -11.54 -14.55
C GLU A 120 7.42 -10.62 -15.07
N THR A 121 6.54 -11.13 -15.93
CA THR A 121 5.37 -10.39 -16.39
C THR A 121 4.35 -10.18 -15.28
N SER A 122 4.33 -11.00 -14.23
CA SER A 122 3.50 -10.81 -13.05
C SER A 122 4.19 -9.87 -12.06
N TYR A 123 3.83 -8.59 -12.08
CA TYR A 123 4.53 -7.58 -11.27
C TYR A 123 3.61 -6.79 -10.33
N LEU A 124 2.34 -6.57 -10.70
CA LEU A 124 1.42 -5.78 -9.90
C LEU A 124 0.71 -6.65 -8.86
N LYS A 125 0.82 -6.24 -7.61
CA LYS A 125 0.02 -6.75 -6.50
C LYS A 125 -0.81 -5.61 -5.95
N PHE A 126 -2.11 -5.83 -5.78
CA PHE A 126 -3.02 -4.93 -5.10
C PHE A 126 -3.83 -5.71 -4.08
N ALA A 127 -3.98 -5.15 -2.88
CA ALA A 127 -4.85 -5.71 -1.86
C ALA A 127 -5.63 -4.62 -1.14
N CYS A 128 -6.91 -4.89 -0.86
CA CYS A 128 -7.78 -4.06 -0.06
C CYS A 128 -8.17 -4.80 1.22
N PHE A 129 -8.11 -4.09 2.34
CA PHE A 129 -8.37 -4.62 3.67
C PHE A 129 -9.37 -3.75 4.42
N TYR A 130 -10.28 -4.40 5.15
CA TYR A 130 -11.05 -3.76 6.20
C TYR A 130 -10.22 -3.74 7.49
N VAL A 131 -10.21 -2.60 8.18
CA VAL A 131 -9.29 -2.34 9.29
C VAL A 131 -10.07 -2.20 10.60
N THR A 132 -9.69 -2.99 11.60
CA THR A 132 -10.18 -2.83 12.98
C THR A 132 -9.02 -2.58 13.93
N SER A 133 -9.24 -1.83 15.01
CA SER A 133 -8.26 -1.71 16.08
C SER A 133 -8.14 -3.01 16.88
N LEU A 134 -6.96 -3.28 17.42
CA LEU A 134 -6.72 -4.29 18.46
C LEU A 134 -7.44 -3.93 19.76
#